data_AF-A0A6I6CT85-F1
#
_entry.id   AF-A0A6I6CT85-F1
#
_cell.length_a   1.000
_cell.length_b   1.000
_cell.length_c   1.000
_cell.angle_alpha   90.00
_cell.angle_beta   90.00
_cell.angle_gamma   90.00
#
_symmetry.space_group_name_H-M   'P 1'
#
loop_
_entity.id
_entity.type
_entity.pdbx_description
1 polymer ?
#
loop_
_entity_poly.entity_id
_entity_poly.type
_entity_poly.pdbx_seq_one_letter_code
_entity_poly.pdbx_strand_id
1 'polypeptide(L)' 'MPHGTTIVMDNATFHKTPKTKELIDNARCRLLYLPTYSPDLNPIEHCWNTIKSRLRPLMHKYTDLQLLVGNTIMEIYHSF' A
#
# COMPACT_ATOMS: atom_id res chain seq x y z
N MET A 1 -13.12 7.75 -2.95
CA MET A 1 -13.23 7.32 -1.55
C MET A 1 -14.51 7.91 -0.96
N PRO A 2 -15.28 7.17 -0.15
CA PRO A 2 -16.41 7.75 0.58
C PRO A 2 -15.98 8.94 1.44
N HIS A 3 -16.83 9.95 1.60
CA HIS A 3 -16.55 11.05 2.52
C HIS A 3 -16.32 10.53 3.95
N GLY A 4 -15.39 11.14 4.67
CA GLY A 4 -15.02 10.73 6.03
C GLY A 4 -14.08 9.54 6.12
N THR A 5 -13.65 8.96 4.99
CA THR A 5 -12.61 7.93 4.92
C THR A 5 -11.31 8.45 5.55
N THR A 6 -10.67 7.63 6.37
CA THR A 6 -9.35 7.93 6.93
C THR A 6 -8.27 7.31 6.06
N ILE A 7 -7.39 8.14 5.54
CA ILE A 7 -6.18 7.75 4.82
C ILE A 7 -5.06 7.63 5.84
N VAL A 8 -4.52 6.42 5.98
CA VAL A 8 -3.39 6.13 6.87
C VAL A 8 -2.11 6.16 6.04
N MET A 9 -1.11 6.94 6.47
CA MET A 9 0.20 7.05 5.81
C MET A 9 1.32 6.76 6.80
N ASP A 10 2.42 6.19 6.31
CA ASP A 10 3.65 6.10 7.08
C ASP A 10 4.34 7.48 7.20
N ASN A 11 5.54 7.50 7.79
CA ASN A 11 6.28 8.74 8.05
C ASN A 11 7.23 9.18 6.92
N ALA A 12 7.12 8.63 5.71
CA ALA A 12 7.97 9.06 4.59
C ALA A 12 7.85 10.58 4.40
N THR A 13 9.00 11.24 4.20
CA THR A 13 9.09 12.71 4.20
C THR A 13 8.18 13.35 3.14
N PHE A 14 8.03 12.72 1.99
CA PHE A 14 7.16 13.17 0.91
C PHE A 14 5.65 12.98 1.18
N HIS A 15 5.25 12.22 2.21
CA HIS A 15 3.85 12.17 2.67
C HIS A 15 3.47 13.37 3.54
N LYS A 16 4.44 14.13 4.06
CA LYS A 16 4.23 15.27 4.95
C LYS A 16 4.23 16.62 4.23
N THR A 17 4.07 16.62 2.91
CA THR A 17 3.99 17.87 2.15
C THR A 17 2.64 18.56 2.37
N PRO A 18 2.59 19.91 2.33
CA PRO A 18 1.32 20.64 2.37
C PRO A 18 0.35 20.18 1.27
N LYS A 19 0.88 19.80 0.10
CA LYS A 19 0.08 19.35 -1.04
C LYS A 19 -0.65 18.05 -0.75
N THR A 20 0.00 17.11 -0.06
CA THR A 20 -0.64 15.84 0.36
C THR A 20 -1.86 16.10 1.23
N LYS A 21 -1.74 16.98 2.24
CA LYS A 21 -2.84 17.35 3.12
C LYS A 21 -3.98 18.03 2.35
N GLU A 22 -3.66 19.00 1.49
CA GLU A 22 -4.64 19.71 0.66
C GLU A 22 -5.46 18.75 -0.22
N LEU A 23 -4.80 17.80 -0.89
CA LEU A 23 -5.47 16.81 -1.74
C LEU A 23 -6.45 15.93 -0.95
N ILE A 24 -6.06 15.52 0.27
CA ILE A 24 -6.87 14.65 1.13
C ILE A 24 -8.06 15.43 1.72
N ASP A 25 -7.84 16.67 2.16
CA ASP A 25 -8.89 17.56 2.68
C ASP A 25 -9.92 17.88 1.57
N ASN A 26 -9.46 18.18 0.35
CA ASN A 26 -10.33 18.42 -0.82
C ASN A 26 -11.17 17.19 -1.19
N ALA A 27 -10.63 15.99 -0.96
CA ALA A 27 -11.36 14.73 -1.13
C ALA A 27 -12.32 14.42 0.04
N ARG A 28 -12.49 15.34 1.00
CA ARG A 28 -13.30 15.16 2.23
C ARG A 28 -12.90 13.91 3.02
N CYS A 29 -11.62 13.59 3.00
CA CYS A 29 -11.01 12.48 3.73
C CYS A 29 -10.23 13.02 4.94
N ARG A 30 -9.86 12.13 5.87
CA ARG A 30 -9.02 12.46 7.02
C ARG A 30 -7.63 11.88 6.81
N LEU A 31 -6.58 12.61 7.18
CA LEU A 31 -5.21 12.12 7.14
C LEU A 31 -4.75 11.70 8.54
N LEU A 32 -4.28 10.47 8.68
CA LEU A 32 -3.67 9.92 9.88
C LEU A 32 -2.26 9.42 9.56
N TYR A 33 -1.26 9.93 10.28
CA TYR A 33 0.10 9.39 10.20
C TYR A 33 0.31 8.33 11.28
N LEU A 34 0.95 7.23 10.92
CA LEU A 34 1.40 6.24 11.89
C LEU A 34 2.50 6.82 12.81
N PRO A 35 2.75 6.25 13.99
CA PRO A 35 3.92 6.62 14.79
C PRO A 35 5.22 6.25 14.07
N THR A 36 6.30 6.98 14.36
CA THR A 36 7.62 6.72 13.77
C THR A 36 8.10 5.31 14.12
N TYR A 37 8.75 4.63 13.18
CA TYR A 37 9.29 3.27 13.34
C TYR A 37 8.25 2.24 13.80
N SER A 38 6.98 2.38 13.39
CA SER A 38 5.90 1.45 13.73
C SER A 38 5.40 0.66 12.51
N PRO A 39 6.25 -0.15 11.85
CA PRO A 39 5.83 -0.95 10.70
C PRO A 39 4.75 -1.97 11.07
N ASP A 40 4.72 -2.45 12.31
CA ASP A 40 3.70 -3.39 12.80
C ASP A 40 2.30 -2.79 12.81
N LEU A 41 2.19 -1.46 12.84
CA LEU A 41 0.91 -0.73 12.75
C LEU A 41 0.51 -0.43 11.30
N ASN A 42 1.28 -0.85 10.30
CA ASN A 42 0.99 -0.65 8.89
C ASN A 42 0.52 -1.97 8.24
N PRO A 43 -0.80 -2.24 8.12
CA PRO A 43 -1.31 -3.53 7.64
C PRO A 43 -0.82 -3.90 6.24
N ILE A 44 -0.46 -2.93 5.40
CA ILE A 44 0.06 -3.19 4.05
C ILE A 44 1.38 -3.96 4.07
N GLU A 45 2.16 -3.88 5.16
CA GLU A 45 3.41 -4.64 5.30
C GLU A 45 3.15 -6.15 5.30
N HIS A 46 2.09 -6.60 5.98
CA HIS A 46 1.67 -8.00 5.95
C HIS A 46 1.22 -8.42 4.55
N CYS A 47 0.46 -7.58 3.85
CA CYS A 47 0.05 -7.83 2.48
C CYS A 47 1.29 -7.97 1.56
N TRP A 48 2.25 -7.06 1.67
CA TRP A 48 3.49 -7.10 0.90
C TRP A 48 4.33 -8.33 1.21
N ASN A 49 4.38 -8.80 2.47
CA ASN A 49 5.08 -10.03 2.82
C ASN A 49 4.47 -11.24 2.10
N THR A 50 3.15 -11.36 2.08
CA THR A 50 2.43 -12.41 1.32
C THR A 50 2.71 -12.31 -0.18
N ILE A 51 2.59 -11.12 -0.77
CA ILE A 51 2.86 -10.88 -2.19
C ILE A 51 4.30 -11.28 -2.53
N LYS A 52 5.29 -10.78 -1.79
CA LYS A 52 6.72 -11.11 -2.00
C LYS A 52 6.97 -12.61 -1.88
N SER A 53 6.32 -13.30 -0.94
CA SER A 53 6.48 -14.75 -0.77
C SER A 53 5.99 -15.53 -2.00
N ARG A 54 4.89 -15.10 -2.63
CA ARG A 54 4.38 -15.73 -3.87
C ARG A 54 5.18 -15.33 -5.11
N LEU A 55 5.71 -14.11 -5.14
CA LEU A 55 6.51 -13.60 -6.27
C LEU A 55 7.87 -14.29 -6.39
N ARG A 56 8.61 -14.45 -5.28
CA ARG A 56 10.01 -14.90 -5.29
C ARG A 56 10.25 -16.20 -6.10
N PRO A 57 9.45 -17.26 -5.96
CA PRO A 57 9.62 -18.48 -6.75
C PRO A 57 9.35 -18.29 -8.25
N LEU A 58 8.60 -17.26 -8.64
CA LEU A 58 8.19 -17.00 -10.02
C LEU A 58 9.12 -16.00 -10.74
N MET A 59 9.94 -15.24 -10.02
CA MET A 59 10.75 -14.15 -10.59
C MET A 59 11.65 -14.57 -11.77
N HIS A 60 12.13 -15.82 -11.81
CA HIS A 60 12.98 -16.31 -12.90
C HIS A 60 12.20 -16.67 -14.18
N LYS A 61 10.87 -16.76 -14.09
CA LYS A 61 9.98 -17.15 -15.20
C LYS A 61 9.40 -15.96 -15.96
N TYR A 62 9.50 -14.76 -15.40
CA TYR A 62 8.91 -13.55 -15.95
C TYR A 62 9.99 -12.50 -16.16
N THR A 63 9.98 -11.90 -17.34
CA THR A 63 10.79 -10.70 -17.65
C THR A 63 10.01 -9.41 -17.33
N ASP A 64 8.68 -9.48 -17.36
CA ASP A 64 7.77 -8.38 -17.01
C ASP A 64 7.35 -8.46 -15.53
N LEU A 65 7.92 -7.58 -14.72
CA LEU A 65 7.61 -7.48 -13.30
C LEU A 65 6.19 -6.97 -13.04
N GLN A 66 5.67 -6.07 -13.88
CA GLN A 66 4.35 -5.50 -13.69
C GLN A 66 3.27 -6.56 -13.91
N LEU A 67 3.41 -7.36 -14.97
CA LEU A 67 2.51 -8.49 -15.23
C LEU A 67 2.56 -9.52 -14.09
N LEU A 68 3.76 -9.86 -13.63
CA LEU A 68 3.93 -10.82 -12.54
C LEU A 68 3.30 -10.33 -11.22
N VAL A 69 3.52 -9.07 -10.85
CA VAL A 69 2.91 -8.46 -9.66
C VAL A 69 1.39 -8.41 -9.78
N GLY A 70 0.86 -7.96 -10.92
CA GLY A 70 -0.58 -7.89 -11.17
C GLY A 70 -1.26 -9.25 -11.03
N ASN A 71 -0.72 -10.28 -11.69
CA ASN A 71 -1.25 -11.65 -11.62
C ASN A 71 -1.22 -12.20 -10.19
N THR A 72 -0.12 -11.96 -9.47
CA THR A 72 0.03 -12.44 -8.08
C THR A 72 -0.99 -11.77 -7.14
N ILE A 73 -1.24 -10.47 -7.31
CA ILE A 73 -2.25 -9.75 -6.52
C ILE A 73 -3.66 -10.31 -6.81
N MET A 74 -3.98 -10.54 -8.08
CA MET A 74 -5.29 -11.11 -8.47
C MET A 74 -5.48 -12.52 -7.91
N GLU A 75 -4.45 -13.37 -7.97
CA GLU A 75 -4.49 -14.71 -7.40
C GLU A 75 -4.72 -14.69 -5.88
N ILE A 76 -4.04 -13.78 -5.16
CA ILE A 76 -4.25 -13.58 -3.71
C ILE A 76 -5.68 -13.13 -3.44
N TYR A 77 -6.21 -12.16 -4.20
CA TYR A 77 -7.56 -11.65 -4.02
C TYR A 77 -8.64 -12.71 -4.23
N HIS A 78 -8.48 -13.57 -5.24
CA HIS A 78 -9.41 -14.68 -5.51
C HIS A 78 -9.22 -15.91 -4.60
N SER A 79 -8.20 -15.93 -3.75
CA SER A 79 -8.00 -16.98 -2.74
C SER A 79 -8.86 -16.77 -1.48
N PHE A 80 -9.64 -15.68 -1.42
CA PHE A 80 -10.57 -15.32 -0.34
C PHE A 80 -12.00 -15.23 -0.90
#